data_AF-A0A1C7DMI4-F1
#
_entry.id   AF-A0A1C7DMI4-F1
#
_cell.length_a   1.000
_cell.length_b   1.000
_cell.length_c   1.000
_cell.angle_alpha   90.00
_cell.angle_beta   90.00
_cell.angle_gamma   90.00
#
_symmetry.space_group_name_H-M   'P 1'
#
loop_
_entity.id
_entity.type
_entity.pdbx_description
1 polymer ?
#
loop_
_entity_poly.entity_id
_entity_poly.type
_entity_poly.pdbx_seq_one_letter_code
_entity_poly.pdbx_strand_id
1 'polypeptide(L)'
;MKKVIDIIDSKSIKTGVSLVDLKKAEKQLGALFPDEFKNLYLETNGAEFGEWVLFSLIMIQNQSNRPENLPADMLCIGESKSGDKLCYRIRKRWMQEHVYRWTAKSGNIENKSSTLYEFIDWFVPKKNTGKSQEIGHFAVESGELIVTDPCYSTEDTEMQVHLSNVKKGHWTASISYTDDEVVETLTAYFAEKKPSGKWHVCDRLIGVDSAQAGIFDAAVFGKDESIPGEVENVYGIEMDEKGLKYYVACSDTVASDDQGGTIPGGAIAMSGYGDGMYEVSIKYNIFKEIVGVRINFSDEE
;
A
#
# COMPACT_ATOMS: atom_id res chain seq x y z
N MET A 1 -2.27 -13.87 -4.52
CA MET A 1 -3.03 -13.61 -3.29
C MET A 1 -2.03 -13.68 -2.14
N LYS A 2 -1.78 -12.56 -1.45
CA LYS A 2 -0.84 -12.51 -0.30
C LYS A 2 -1.36 -13.44 0.80
N LYS A 3 -0.49 -14.18 1.49
CA LYS A 3 -0.92 -15.05 2.59
C LYS A 3 -1.14 -14.19 3.82
N VAL A 4 -2.08 -14.59 4.67
CA VAL A 4 -2.34 -13.93 5.97
C VAL A 4 -1.07 -13.79 6.82
N ILE A 5 -0.15 -14.75 6.74
CA ILE A 5 1.10 -14.71 7.49
C ILE A 5 2.03 -13.58 7.06
N ASP A 6 1.94 -13.13 5.79
CA ASP A 6 2.86 -12.15 5.22
C ASP A 6 2.59 -10.73 5.76
N ILE A 7 1.38 -10.47 6.25
CA ILE A 7 0.96 -9.17 6.78
C ILE A 7 1.04 -9.11 8.32
N ILE A 8 1.17 -10.23 9.01
CA ILE A 8 1.28 -10.26 10.48
C ILE A 8 2.71 -9.90 10.90
N ASP A 9 2.87 -9.12 11.99
CA ASP A 9 4.21 -8.81 12.54
C ASP A 9 4.95 -10.11 12.85
N SER A 10 6.15 -10.26 12.26
CA SER A 10 7.00 -11.44 12.40
C SER A 10 7.36 -11.75 13.85
N LYS A 11 7.36 -10.73 14.74
CA LYS A 11 7.59 -10.93 16.18
C LYS A 11 6.43 -11.65 16.88
N SER A 12 5.23 -11.62 16.32
CA SER A 12 4.06 -12.31 16.86
C SER A 12 3.94 -13.77 16.39
N ILE A 13 4.72 -14.15 15.38
CA ILE A 13 4.68 -15.50 14.80
C ILE A 13 5.23 -16.49 15.82
N LYS A 14 4.38 -17.43 16.22
CA LYS A 14 4.73 -18.56 17.09
C LYS A 14 4.84 -19.81 16.23
N THR A 15 5.50 -20.87 16.70
CA THR A 15 5.56 -22.12 15.95
C THR A 15 4.15 -22.63 15.64
N GLY A 16 3.86 -22.86 14.36
CA GLY A 16 2.60 -23.42 13.89
C GLY A 16 2.35 -24.87 14.35
N VAL A 17 1.17 -25.39 14.03
CA VAL A 17 0.75 -26.76 14.37
C VAL A 17 0.95 -27.71 13.19
N SER A 18 0.89 -29.02 13.45
CA SER A 18 0.91 -30.01 12.37
C SER A 18 -0.47 -30.19 11.73
N LEU A 19 -0.50 -30.71 10.48
CA LEU A 19 -1.73 -31.17 9.84
C LEU A 19 -2.49 -32.23 10.67
N VAL A 20 -1.76 -33.03 11.46
CA VAL A 20 -2.35 -34.04 12.33
C VAL A 20 -3.12 -33.39 13.47
N ASP A 21 -2.60 -32.30 14.03
CA ASP A 21 -3.25 -31.56 15.11
C ASP A 21 -4.52 -30.84 14.63
N LEU A 22 -4.47 -30.25 13.42
CA LEU A 22 -5.64 -29.67 12.77
C LEU A 22 -6.75 -30.71 12.56
N LYS A 23 -6.43 -31.88 11.99
CA LYS A 23 -7.42 -32.96 11.79
C LYS A 23 -8.03 -33.46 13.10
N LYS A 24 -7.22 -33.54 14.17
CA LYS A 24 -7.72 -33.89 15.51
C LYS A 24 -8.69 -32.82 16.02
N ALA A 25 -8.37 -31.54 15.82
CA ALA A 25 -9.23 -30.42 16.19
C ALA A 25 -10.57 -30.45 15.45
N GLU A 26 -10.55 -30.62 14.13
CA GLU A 26 -11.76 -30.70 13.30
C GLU A 26 -12.65 -31.87 13.75
N LYS A 27 -12.05 -33.03 14.04
CA LYS A 27 -12.77 -34.19 14.55
C LYS A 27 -13.40 -33.93 15.91
N GLN A 28 -12.70 -33.26 16.82
CA GLN A 28 -13.19 -32.93 18.17
C GLN A 28 -14.32 -31.90 18.12
N LEU A 29 -14.18 -30.87 17.30
CA LEU A 29 -15.17 -29.80 17.13
C LEU A 29 -16.34 -30.22 16.23
N GLY A 30 -16.20 -31.31 15.49
CA GLY A 30 -17.20 -31.77 14.52
C GLY A 30 -17.38 -30.80 13.35
N ALA A 31 -16.34 -30.02 13.03
CA ALA A 31 -16.36 -28.98 12.01
C ALA A 31 -15.06 -28.95 11.21
N LEU A 32 -15.17 -28.83 9.89
CA LEU A 32 -14.04 -28.63 8.98
C LEU A 32 -13.65 -27.15 8.96
N PHE A 33 -12.35 -26.88 8.99
CA PHE A 33 -11.81 -25.53 8.96
C PHE A 33 -11.63 -25.02 7.51
N PRO A 34 -11.83 -23.71 7.26
CA PRO A 34 -11.46 -23.08 6.00
C PRO A 34 -9.98 -23.24 5.70
N ASP A 35 -9.63 -23.24 4.42
CA ASP A 35 -8.24 -23.38 3.97
C ASP A 35 -7.37 -22.23 4.48
N GLU A 36 -7.88 -21.01 4.50
CA GLU A 36 -7.19 -19.84 5.04
C GLU A 36 -6.81 -20.02 6.52
N PHE A 37 -7.75 -20.49 7.36
CA PHE A 37 -7.48 -20.77 8.77
C PHE A 37 -6.43 -21.87 8.93
N LYS A 38 -6.52 -22.97 8.17
CA LYS A 38 -5.53 -24.06 8.23
C LYS A 38 -4.16 -23.57 7.82
N ASN A 39 -4.06 -22.84 6.71
CA ASN A 39 -2.79 -22.30 6.21
C ASN A 39 -2.15 -21.38 7.24
N LEU A 40 -2.93 -20.49 7.88
CA LEU A 40 -2.42 -19.66 8.95
C LEU A 40 -1.92 -20.49 10.14
N TYR A 41 -2.68 -21.48 10.60
CA TYR A 41 -2.31 -22.26 11.79
C TYR A 41 -1.14 -23.24 11.56
N LEU A 42 -0.88 -23.64 10.31
CA LEU A 42 0.35 -24.36 9.96
C LEU A 42 1.60 -23.50 10.12
N GLU A 43 1.48 -22.18 9.93
CA GLU A 43 2.58 -21.23 10.04
C GLU A 43 2.68 -20.62 11.45
N THR A 44 1.56 -20.39 12.13
CA THR A 44 1.53 -19.74 13.45
C THR A 44 0.40 -20.19 14.37
N ASN A 45 0.67 -20.38 15.65
CA ASN A 45 -0.31 -20.86 16.63
C ASN A 45 -0.58 -19.81 17.73
N GLY A 46 -1.45 -18.85 17.40
CA GLY A 46 -1.82 -17.75 18.31
C GLY A 46 -1.07 -16.45 18.05
N ALA A 47 -1.07 -16.02 16.79
CA ALA A 47 -0.52 -14.75 16.34
C ALA A 47 -1.24 -13.55 16.96
N GLU A 48 -0.54 -12.42 16.98
CA GLU A 48 -1.03 -11.15 17.50
C GLU A 48 -0.98 -10.11 16.37
N PHE A 49 -2.04 -9.34 16.20
CA PHE A 49 -2.13 -8.31 15.17
C PHE A 49 -2.95 -7.13 15.69
N GLY A 50 -2.38 -5.94 15.67
CA GLY A 50 -3.01 -4.75 16.24
C GLY A 50 -3.37 -4.92 17.71
N GLU A 51 -4.68 -4.87 17.99
CA GLU A 51 -5.24 -5.11 19.33
C GLU A 51 -5.74 -6.54 19.56
N TRP A 52 -5.60 -7.42 18.58
CA TRP A 52 -6.14 -8.78 18.58
C TRP A 52 -5.07 -9.83 18.83
N VAL A 53 -5.50 -10.90 19.51
CA VAL A 53 -4.71 -12.11 19.75
C VAL A 53 -5.54 -13.30 19.30
N LEU A 54 -5.00 -14.10 18.37
CA LEU A 54 -5.59 -15.39 18.03
C LEU A 54 -5.34 -16.39 19.15
N PHE A 55 -6.34 -17.22 19.42
CA PHE A 55 -6.22 -18.30 20.38
C PHE A 55 -5.39 -19.43 19.80
N SER A 56 -4.61 -20.11 20.65
CA SER A 56 -3.96 -21.34 20.23
C SER A 56 -5.00 -22.40 19.83
N LEU A 57 -4.62 -23.34 18.97
CA LEU A 57 -5.53 -24.41 18.53
C LEU A 57 -6.13 -25.18 19.72
N ILE A 58 -5.35 -25.38 20.79
CA ILE A 58 -5.81 -26.05 22.02
C ILE A 58 -6.89 -25.22 22.73
N MET A 59 -6.73 -23.91 22.82
CA MET A 59 -7.73 -23.02 23.42
C MET A 59 -9.03 -23.03 22.61
N ILE A 60 -8.94 -23.08 21.28
CA ILE A 60 -10.10 -23.18 20.37
C ILE A 60 -10.81 -24.53 20.56
N GLN A 61 -10.06 -25.64 20.57
CA GLN A 61 -10.58 -27.00 20.79
C GLN A 61 -11.32 -27.13 22.12
N ASN A 62 -10.75 -26.57 23.19
CA ASN A 62 -11.31 -26.62 24.53
C ASN A 62 -12.36 -25.54 24.79
N GLN A 63 -12.60 -24.65 23.81
CA GLN A 63 -13.50 -23.50 23.93
C GLN A 63 -13.24 -22.68 25.20
N SER A 64 -11.97 -22.57 25.61
CA SER A 64 -11.59 -22.05 26.94
C SER A 64 -11.98 -20.59 27.17
N ASN A 65 -12.10 -19.81 26.09
CA ASN A 65 -12.42 -18.38 26.13
C ASN A 65 -13.78 -18.06 25.51
N ARG A 66 -14.69 -19.05 25.48
CA ARG A 66 -16.05 -18.88 24.95
C ARG A 66 -16.91 -18.05 25.93
N PRO A 67 -17.53 -16.94 25.49
CA PRO A 67 -18.53 -16.23 26.29
C PRO A 67 -19.80 -17.07 26.52
N GLU A 68 -20.40 -16.94 27.70
CA GLU A 68 -21.64 -17.66 28.07
C GLU A 68 -22.79 -17.42 27.10
N ASN A 69 -22.93 -16.16 26.64
CA ASN A 69 -24.03 -15.74 25.76
C ASN A 69 -23.72 -15.91 24.26
N LEU A 70 -22.61 -16.56 23.90
CA LEU A 70 -22.30 -16.80 22.50
C LEU A 70 -23.20 -17.93 21.94
N PRO A 71 -23.84 -17.77 20.78
CA PRO A 71 -24.64 -18.80 20.13
C PRO A 71 -23.85 -20.10 19.91
N ALA A 72 -24.49 -21.24 20.14
CA ALA A 72 -23.86 -22.57 20.09
C ALA A 72 -23.24 -22.91 18.72
N ASP A 73 -23.69 -22.28 17.65
CA ASP A 73 -23.15 -22.43 16.30
C ASP A 73 -21.93 -21.54 16.02
N MET A 74 -21.40 -20.82 17.01
CA MET A 74 -20.20 -19.98 16.88
C MET A 74 -19.00 -20.62 17.57
N LEU A 75 -17.82 -20.44 16.98
CA LEU A 75 -16.53 -20.86 17.51
C LEU A 75 -15.62 -19.64 17.65
N CYS A 76 -15.17 -19.34 18.88
CA CYS A 76 -14.21 -18.27 19.11
C CYS A 76 -12.80 -18.69 18.69
N ILE A 77 -12.12 -17.81 17.96
CA ILE A 77 -10.75 -18.01 17.48
C ILE A 77 -9.76 -16.95 17.97
N GLY A 78 -10.25 -15.87 18.60
CA GLY A 78 -9.39 -14.81 19.11
C GLY A 78 -10.15 -13.78 19.94
N GLU A 79 -9.40 -12.83 20.49
CA GLU A 79 -9.88 -11.80 21.38
C GLU A 79 -9.12 -10.49 21.19
N SER A 80 -9.82 -9.37 21.33
CA SER A 80 -9.21 -8.02 21.37
C SER A 80 -8.85 -7.61 22.79
N LYS A 81 -8.00 -6.60 22.95
CA LYS A 81 -7.71 -5.94 24.24
C LYS A 81 -8.96 -5.43 24.97
N SER A 82 -10.04 -5.14 24.24
CA SER A 82 -11.31 -4.69 24.83
C SER A 82 -12.21 -5.83 25.32
N GLY A 83 -11.84 -7.09 25.05
CA GLY A 83 -12.58 -8.30 25.40
C GLY A 83 -13.52 -8.82 24.30
N ASP A 84 -13.67 -8.08 23.19
CA ASP A 84 -14.44 -8.53 22.03
C ASP A 84 -13.85 -9.83 21.47
N LYS A 85 -14.71 -10.73 20.98
CA LYS A 85 -14.30 -12.04 20.46
C LYS A 85 -14.40 -12.09 18.94
N LEU A 86 -13.38 -12.70 18.34
CA LEU A 86 -13.37 -13.05 16.92
C LEU A 86 -13.89 -14.47 16.77
N CYS A 87 -14.86 -14.68 15.89
CA CYS A 87 -15.59 -15.93 15.79
C CYS A 87 -15.82 -16.35 14.34
N TYR A 88 -15.89 -17.67 14.14
CA TYR A 88 -16.52 -18.25 12.96
C TYR A 88 -17.87 -18.87 13.30
N ARG A 89 -18.75 -18.93 12.30
CA ARG A 89 -20.00 -19.70 12.39
C ARG A 89 -19.82 -21.10 11.82
N ILE A 90 -20.32 -22.11 12.50
CA ILE A 90 -20.36 -23.51 12.09
C ILE A 90 -21.76 -23.83 11.54
N ARG A 91 -21.84 -24.30 10.29
CA ARG A 91 -23.08 -24.83 9.70
C ARG A 91 -22.83 -26.15 9.00
N LYS A 92 -23.67 -27.15 9.30
CA LYS A 92 -23.60 -28.48 8.67
C LYS A 92 -22.18 -29.09 8.68
N ARG A 93 -21.43 -28.92 9.78
CA ARG A 93 -20.03 -29.35 9.96
C ARG A 93 -18.99 -28.55 9.17
N TRP A 94 -19.33 -27.38 8.66
CA TRP A 94 -18.40 -26.47 8.00
C TRP A 94 -18.27 -25.22 8.83
N MET A 95 -17.04 -24.85 9.20
CA MET A 95 -16.74 -23.52 9.67
C MET A 95 -16.75 -22.60 8.44
N GLN A 96 -17.69 -21.65 8.42
CA GLN A 96 -17.88 -20.74 7.29
C GLN A 96 -16.69 -19.78 7.18
N GLU A 97 -16.43 -19.24 5.99
CA GLU A 97 -15.32 -18.31 5.74
C GLU A 97 -15.54 -16.91 6.31
N HIS A 98 -16.81 -16.51 6.49
CA HIS A 98 -17.13 -15.19 7.03
C HIS A 98 -16.74 -15.10 8.50
N VAL A 99 -16.09 -14.00 8.85
CA VAL A 99 -15.61 -13.73 10.20
C VAL A 99 -16.59 -12.82 10.92
N TYR A 100 -16.90 -13.18 12.17
CA TYR A 100 -17.86 -12.47 13.02
C TYR A 100 -17.15 -11.85 14.22
N ARG A 101 -17.60 -10.66 14.62
CA ARG A 101 -17.23 -10.05 15.90
C ARG A 101 -18.38 -10.20 16.87
N TRP A 102 -18.08 -10.73 18.07
CA TRP A 102 -18.95 -10.67 19.23
C TRP A 102 -18.46 -9.56 20.16
N THR A 103 -19.33 -8.60 20.48
CA THR A 103 -18.97 -7.43 21.30
C THR A 103 -19.18 -7.71 22.78
N ALA A 104 -18.13 -7.56 23.59
CA ALA A 104 -18.17 -7.91 25.02
C ALA A 104 -19.16 -7.07 25.83
N LYS A 105 -19.33 -5.80 25.46
CA LYS A 105 -20.21 -4.85 26.17
C LYS A 105 -21.69 -5.10 25.93
N SER A 106 -22.08 -5.47 24.71
CA SER A 106 -23.48 -5.60 24.30
C SER A 106 -23.94 -7.04 24.07
N GLY A 107 -23.01 -7.97 23.88
CA GLY A 107 -23.28 -9.34 23.46
C GLY A 107 -23.71 -9.46 21.99
N ASN A 108 -23.69 -8.36 21.23
CA ASN A 108 -24.10 -8.35 19.83
C ASN A 108 -23.10 -9.09 18.95
N ILE A 109 -23.61 -9.66 17.86
CA ILE A 109 -22.82 -10.34 16.84
C ILE A 109 -23.05 -9.67 15.50
N GLU A 110 -21.96 -9.34 14.83
CA GLU A 110 -21.96 -8.77 13.50
C GLU A 110 -21.03 -9.57 12.58
N ASN A 111 -21.43 -9.73 11.32
CA ASN A 111 -20.54 -10.21 10.28
C ASN A 111 -19.59 -9.06 9.92
N LYS A 112 -18.29 -9.27 10.09
CA LYS A 112 -17.29 -8.23 9.88
C LYS A 112 -16.64 -8.29 8.52
N SER A 113 -16.24 -9.46 8.05
CA SER A 113 -15.51 -9.61 6.80
C SER A 113 -15.81 -10.95 6.14
N SER A 114 -15.50 -11.03 4.84
CA SER A 114 -15.71 -12.26 4.06
C SER A 114 -14.59 -13.27 4.29
N THR A 115 -13.40 -12.79 4.70
CA THR A 115 -12.21 -13.60 4.96
C THR A 115 -11.49 -13.17 6.24
N LEU A 116 -10.60 -14.02 6.75
CA LEU A 116 -9.73 -13.70 7.87
C LEU A 116 -8.60 -12.75 7.46
N TYR A 117 -8.13 -12.82 6.21
CA TYR A 117 -7.19 -11.86 5.64
C TYR A 117 -7.72 -10.44 5.73
N GLU A 118 -8.92 -10.17 5.19
CA GLU A 118 -9.54 -8.84 5.23
C GLU A 118 -9.63 -8.32 6.66
N PHE A 119 -10.04 -9.18 7.59
CA PHE A 119 -10.12 -8.78 9.00
C PHE A 119 -8.75 -8.40 9.56
N ILE A 120 -7.73 -9.23 9.35
CA ILE A 120 -6.39 -8.99 9.91
C ILE A 120 -5.79 -7.73 9.29
N ASP A 121 -5.95 -7.53 7.98
CA ASP A 121 -5.43 -6.39 7.25
C ASP A 121 -5.90 -5.05 7.82
N TRP A 122 -7.16 -4.96 8.30
CA TRP A 122 -7.68 -3.76 8.96
C TRP A 122 -7.01 -3.40 10.28
N PHE A 123 -6.42 -4.37 10.99
CA PHE A 123 -5.87 -4.17 12.33
C PHE A 123 -4.35 -4.29 12.38
N VAL A 124 -3.71 -4.83 11.35
CA VAL A 124 -2.25 -4.79 11.24
C VAL A 124 -1.80 -3.33 11.11
N PRO A 125 -0.83 -2.87 11.92
CA PRO A 125 -0.23 -1.56 11.71
C PRO A 125 0.39 -1.48 10.32
N LYS A 126 -0.24 -0.70 9.45
CA LYS A 126 0.26 -0.40 8.11
C LYS A 126 1.58 0.37 8.26
N LYS A 127 2.64 -0.09 7.58
CA LYS A 127 4.02 0.39 7.83
C LYS A 127 4.19 1.89 7.56
N ASN A 128 3.37 2.43 6.67
CA ASN A 128 3.58 3.73 6.04
C ASN A 128 2.54 4.80 6.43
N THR A 129 1.57 4.48 7.30
CA THR A 129 0.52 5.41 7.70
C THR A 129 1.09 6.70 8.29
N GLY A 130 0.81 7.83 7.64
CA GLY A 130 1.19 9.17 8.09
C GLY A 130 2.71 9.46 8.06
N LYS A 131 3.52 8.61 7.44
CA LYS A 131 4.96 8.83 7.28
C LYS A 131 5.33 8.96 5.81
N SER A 132 6.14 9.98 5.49
CA SER A 132 6.74 10.05 4.17
C SER A 132 7.90 9.06 4.08
N GLN A 133 7.87 8.18 3.10
CA GLN A 133 8.92 7.22 2.76
C GLN A 133 9.80 7.81 1.66
N GLU A 134 11.11 7.88 1.88
CA GLU A 134 12.06 8.24 0.83
C GLU A 134 12.17 7.10 -0.19
N ILE A 135 12.03 7.43 -1.48
CA ILE A 135 12.00 6.47 -2.60
C ILE A 135 13.22 6.60 -3.52
N GLY A 136 14.12 7.54 -3.24
CA GLY A 136 15.40 7.66 -3.91
C GLY A 136 15.81 9.09 -4.22
N HIS A 137 16.82 9.21 -5.08
CA HIS A 137 17.36 10.50 -5.52
C HIS A 137 17.53 10.54 -7.04
N PHE A 138 17.37 11.73 -7.62
CA PHE A 138 17.61 11.98 -9.03
C PHE A 138 18.32 13.33 -9.23
N ALA A 139 18.90 13.56 -10.41
CA ALA A 139 19.58 14.80 -10.74
C ALA A 139 18.71 15.67 -11.67
N VAL A 140 18.74 16.97 -11.44
CA VAL A 140 18.16 17.99 -12.32
C VAL A 140 19.30 18.84 -12.91
N GLU A 141 19.50 18.74 -14.21
CA GLU A 141 20.55 19.39 -14.99
C GLU A 141 20.02 20.56 -15.83
N SER A 142 18.80 20.48 -16.36
CA SER A 142 18.24 21.52 -17.23
C SER A 142 17.97 22.83 -16.48
N GLY A 143 17.55 22.74 -15.20
CA GLY A 143 16.94 23.85 -14.46
C GLY A 143 15.45 24.00 -14.75
N GLU A 144 14.85 22.99 -15.35
CA GLU A 144 13.44 22.89 -15.70
C GLU A 144 12.90 21.51 -15.28
N LEU A 145 11.66 21.47 -14.81
CA LEU A 145 10.96 20.22 -14.49
C LEU A 145 9.66 20.14 -15.28
N ILE A 146 9.27 18.92 -15.65
CA ILE A 146 7.95 18.58 -16.19
C ILE A 146 7.28 17.67 -15.16
N VAL A 147 6.09 18.07 -14.72
CA VAL A 147 5.24 17.26 -13.85
C VAL A 147 4.08 16.74 -14.69
N THR A 148 3.98 15.42 -14.83
CA THR A 148 3.07 14.78 -15.79
C THR A 148 2.95 13.27 -15.55
N ASP A 149 1.94 12.66 -16.15
CA ASP A 149 1.93 11.24 -16.50
C ASP A 149 2.95 10.96 -17.63
N PRO A 150 3.79 9.91 -17.52
CA PRO A 150 4.77 9.52 -18.54
C PRO A 150 4.16 9.00 -19.85
N CYS A 151 2.85 8.73 -19.92
CA CYS A 151 2.18 8.35 -21.17
C CYS A 151 2.07 9.52 -22.15
N TYR A 152 2.20 10.76 -21.66
CA TYR A 152 2.15 11.97 -22.47
C TYR A 152 3.51 12.32 -23.08
N SER A 153 3.47 12.86 -24.28
CA SER A 153 4.62 13.47 -24.93
C SER A 153 4.89 14.88 -24.41
N THR A 154 6.06 15.46 -24.68
CA THR A 154 6.35 16.86 -24.35
C THR A 154 5.44 17.88 -25.04
N GLU A 155 4.67 17.47 -26.05
CA GLU A 155 3.76 18.33 -26.82
C GLU A 155 2.39 18.47 -26.13
N ASP A 156 2.05 17.55 -25.23
CA ASP A 156 0.77 17.49 -24.49
C ASP A 156 0.73 18.50 -23.33
N THR A 157 1.18 19.72 -23.58
CA THR A 157 1.32 20.80 -22.59
C THR A 157 0.02 21.12 -21.86
N GLU A 158 -1.13 20.68 -22.38
CA GLU A 158 -2.43 20.87 -21.74
C GLU A 158 -2.56 20.11 -20.41
N MET A 159 -1.97 18.91 -20.36
CA MET A 159 -2.03 17.97 -19.24
C MET A 159 -0.80 18.04 -18.32
N GLN A 160 0.10 19.00 -18.57
CA GLN A 160 1.42 19.07 -17.93
C GLN A 160 1.63 20.38 -17.19
N VAL A 161 2.41 20.30 -16.11
CA VAL A 161 2.95 21.48 -15.43
C VAL A 161 4.45 21.58 -15.74
N HIS A 162 4.80 22.59 -16.53
CA HIS A 162 6.20 22.94 -16.82
C HIS A 162 6.70 23.98 -15.83
N LEU A 163 7.79 23.67 -15.14
CA LEU A 163 8.40 24.50 -14.12
C LEU A 163 9.75 25.00 -14.61
N SER A 164 9.94 26.32 -14.58
CA SER A 164 11.22 26.97 -14.89
C SER A 164 11.85 27.57 -13.62
N ASN A 165 13.12 27.96 -13.71
CA ASN A 165 13.90 28.46 -12.58
C ASN A 165 13.99 27.42 -11.44
N VAL A 166 14.15 26.14 -11.81
CA VAL A 166 14.34 25.03 -10.89
C VAL A 166 15.81 24.94 -10.49
N LYS A 167 16.06 24.71 -9.21
CA LYS A 167 17.42 24.54 -8.71
C LYS A 167 18.06 23.27 -9.26
N LYS A 168 19.17 23.44 -10.00
CA LYS A 168 19.97 22.33 -10.54
C LYS A 168 20.72 21.59 -9.44
N GLY A 169 20.88 20.28 -9.60
CA GLY A 169 21.65 19.40 -8.73
C GLY A 169 20.85 18.17 -8.28
N HIS A 170 21.17 17.63 -7.11
CA HIS A 170 20.55 16.42 -6.58
C HIS A 170 19.24 16.73 -5.84
N TRP A 171 18.22 15.93 -6.16
CA TRP A 171 16.88 15.97 -5.58
C TRP A 171 16.57 14.66 -4.89
N THR A 172 15.87 14.74 -3.77
CA THR A 172 15.36 13.60 -3.01
C THR A 172 13.87 13.49 -3.26
N ALA A 173 13.40 12.27 -3.52
CA ALA A 173 12.00 11.96 -3.74
C ALA A 173 11.45 11.15 -2.56
N SER A 174 10.22 11.46 -2.17
CA SER A 174 9.51 10.75 -1.14
C SER A 174 8.02 10.66 -1.47
N ILE A 175 7.37 9.59 -1.01
CA ILE A 175 5.92 9.42 -1.11
C ILE A 175 5.29 9.42 0.29
N SER A 176 4.01 9.77 0.39
CA SER A 176 3.20 9.48 1.58
C SER A 176 2.05 8.57 1.20
N TYR A 177 1.49 7.87 2.19
CA TYR A 177 0.38 6.95 2.01
C TYR A 177 -0.76 7.33 2.93
N THR A 178 -1.98 7.05 2.48
CA THR A 178 -3.17 7.06 3.32
C THR A 178 -3.13 5.91 4.34
N ASP A 179 -4.12 5.89 5.24
CA ASP A 179 -4.32 4.79 6.19
C ASP A 179 -4.56 3.44 5.47
N ASP A 180 -5.07 3.47 4.24
CA ASP A 180 -5.33 2.30 3.40
C ASP A 180 -4.13 1.88 2.53
N GLU A 181 -2.93 2.40 2.81
CA GLU A 181 -1.69 2.14 2.04
C GLU A 181 -1.80 2.54 0.56
N VAL A 182 -2.60 3.56 0.28
CA VAL A 182 -2.75 4.15 -1.05
C VAL A 182 -1.83 5.37 -1.16
N VAL A 183 -1.08 5.51 -2.26
CA VAL A 183 -0.20 6.68 -2.47
C VAL A 183 -1.03 7.97 -2.44
N GLU A 184 -0.71 8.83 -1.48
CA GLU A 184 -1.39 10.10 -1.24
C GLU A 184 -0.64 11.25 -1.91
N THR A 185 0.69 11.30 -1.76
CA THR A 185 1.51 12.36 -2.38
C THR A 185 2.82 11.82 -2.92
N LEU A 186 3.29 12.40 -4.03
CA LEU A 186 4.68 12.32 -4.49
C LEU A 186 5.35 13.68 -4.27
N THR A 187 6.42 13.73 -3.49
CA THR A 187 7.18 14.96 -3.21
C THR A 187 8.63 14.80 -3.66
N ALA A 188 9.14 15.74 -4.45
CA ALA A 188 10.57 15.89 -4.75
C ALA A 188 11.10 17.21 -4.18
N TYR A 189 12.30 17.21 -3.59
CA TYR A 189 12.93 18.44 -3.10
C TYR A 189 14.45 18.44 -3.27
N PHE A 190 15.02 19.63 -3.39
CA PHE A 190 16.46 19.82 -3.55
C PHE A 190 17.21 19.43 -2.27
N ALA A 191 18.27 18.62 -2.42
CA ALA A 191 19.11 18.04 -1.35
C ALA A 191 18.39 17.06 -0.42
N GLU A 192 19.08 16.59 0.63
CA GLU A 192 18.60 15.53 1.55
C GLU A 192 17.49 15.99 2.50
N LYS A 193 17.38 17.30 2.77
CA LYS A 193 16.41 17.82 3.74
C LYS A 193 15.30 18.60 3.08
N LYS A 194 14.06 18.25 3.43
CA LYS A 194 12.86 18.96 3.00
C LYS A 194 13.00 20.46 3.31
N PRO A 195 12.86 21.35 2.32
CA PRO A 195 12.98 22.79 2.55
C PRO A 195 11.90 23.26 3.54
N SER A 196 12.22 24.27 4.36
CA SER A 196 11.26 24.92 5.26
C SER A 196 10.44 25.98 4.50
N GLY A 197 9.29 26.39 5.05
CA GLY A 197 8.41 27.39 4.43
C GLY A 197 7.09 26.80 3.89
N LYS A 198 6.30 27.63 3.19
CA LYS A 198 4.98 27.26 2.68
C LYS A 198 5.07 26.62 1.28
N TRP A 199 4.10 25.75 0.99
CA TRP A 199 3.83 25.26 -0.36
C TRP A 199 2.87 26.23 -1.05
N HIS A 200 3.02 26.37 -2.36
CA HIS A 200 2.18 27.19 -3.22
C HIS A 200 1.54 26.29 -4.27
N VAL A 201 0.22 26.27 -4.32
CA VAL A 201 -0.52 25.52 -5.33
C VAL A 201 -0.29 26.17 -6.70
N CYS A 202 -0.01 25.35 -7.71
CA CYS A 202 0.03 25.78 -9.11
C CYS A 202 -1.40 26.00 -9.62
N ASP A 203 -1.59 27.02 -10.45
CA ASP A 203 -2.92 27.29 -11.07
C ASP A 203 -3.37 26.22 -12.07
N ARG A 204 -2.50 25.24 -12.37
CA ARG A 204 -2.71 24.19 -13.36
C ARG A 204 -2.59 22.82 -12.71
N LEU A 205 -3.54 21.96 -13.06
CA LEU A 205 -3.56 20.54 -12.69
C LEU A 205 -2.81 19.73 -13.75
N ILE A 206 -2.32 18.55 -13.37
CA ILE A 206 -1.81 17.55 -14.33
C ILE A 206 -2.90 16.54 -14.65
N GLY A 207 -2.93 16.04 -15.88
CA GLY A 207 -3.72 14.87 -16.23
C GLY A 207 -2.94 13.58 -15.96
N VAL A 208 -3.66 12.52 -15.62
CA VAL A 208 -3.14 11.15 -15.44
C VAL A 208 -4.10 10.18 -16.09
N ASP A 209 -3.57 9.37 -17.01
CA ASP A 209 -4.30 8.41 -17.88
C ASP A 209 -3.66 7.00 -17.86
N SER A 210 -2.57 6.81 -17.12
CA SER A 210 -1.90 5.52 -16.92
C SER A 210 -1.78 5.14 -15.44
N ALA A 211 -2.58 5.76 -14.58
CA ALA A 211 -2.55 5.63 -13.13
C ALA A 211 -1.17 5.88 -12.48
N GLN A 212 -0.28 6.63 -13.13
CA GLN A 212 1.04 7.02 -12.62
C GLN A 212 1.36 8.46 -13.00
N ALA A 213 2.07 9.17 -12.12
CA ALA A 213 2.54 10.52 -12.39
C ALA A 213 3.92 10.73 -11.77
N GLY A 214 4.69 11.59 -12.42
CA GLY A 214 6.06 11.86 -12.01
C GLY A 214 6.49 13.32 -12.13
N ILE A 215 7.67 13.57 -11.58
CA ILE A 215 8.39 14.83 -11.58
C ILE A 215 9.72 14.56 -12.28
N PHE A 216 9.91 15.10 -13.48
CA PHE A 216 11.02 14.77 -14.36
C PHE A 216 11.81 16.00 -14.77
N ASP A 217 13.12 15.87 -14.92
CA ASP A 217 13.96 16.84 -15.61
C ASP A 217 13.56 16.89 -17.09
N ALA A 218 13.23 18.09 -17.56
CA ALA A 218 12.85 18.35 -18.95
C ALA A 218 13.90 17.88 -19.98
N ALA A 219 15.18 17.81 -19.59
CA ALA A 219 16.25 17.35 -20.48
C ALA A 219 16.19 15.85 -20.80
N VAL A 220 15.55 15.03 -19.96
CA VAL A 220 15.54 13.56 -20.12
C VAL A 220 14.15 12.98 -20.33
N PHE A 221 13.09 13.71 -19.98
CA PHE A 221 11.72 13.23 -20.08
C PHE A 221 11.38 12.69 -21.48
N GLY A 222 10.84 11.47 -21.54
CA GLY A 222 10.41 10.79 -22.77
C GLY A 222 11.55 10.29 -23.68
N LYS A 223 12.81 10.25 -23.22
CA LYS A 223 13.96 9.84 -24.03
C LYS A 223 14.43 8.44 -23.67
N ASP A 224 14.27 7.47 -24.57
CA ASP A 224 14.70 6.08 -24.33
C ASP A 224 16.19 5.97 -24.01
N GLU A 225 17.01 6.86 -24.56
CA GLU A 225 18.46 6.88 -24.33
C GLU A 225 18.83 7.31 -22.90
N SER A 226 17.91 7.92 -22.15
CA SER A 226 18.14 8.25 -20.73
C SER A 226 17.97 7.05 -19.81
N ILE A 227 17.38 5.95 -20.29
CA ILE A 227 17.20 4.72 -19.52
C ILE A 227 18.37 3.77 -19.79
N PRO A 228 19.26 3.53 -18.81
CA PRO A 228 20.39 2.63 -18.97
C PRO A 228 19.94 1.17 -18.95
N GLY A 229 20.56 0.33 -19.79
CA GLY A 229 20.31 -1.11 -19.80
C GLY A 229 18.96 -1.50 -20.40
N GLU A 230 18.52 -2.72 -20.11
CA GLU A 230 17.21 -3.25 -20.50
C GLU A 230 16.18 -3.00 -19.39
N VAL A 231 14.92 -2.88 -19.76
CA VAL A 231 13.78 -2.81 -18.84
C VAL A 231 13.22 -4.21 -18.56
N GLU A 232 12.59 -4.41 -17.40
CA GLU A 232 11.99 -5.71 -17.05
C GLU A 232 10.72 -5.96 -17.87
N ASN A 233 9.98 -4.89 -18.14
CA ASN A 233 8.72 -4.90 -18.86
C ASN A 233 7.70 -5.85 -18.23
N VAL A 234 7.41 -5.61 -16.95
CA VAL A 234 6.52 -6.45 -16.11
C VAL A 234 5.15 -6.66 -16.76
N TYR A 235 4.68 -5.66 -17.52
CA TYR A 235 3.37 -5.65 -18.16
C TYR A 235 3.38 -6.17 -19.61
N GLY A 236 4.55 -6.54 -20.17
CA GLY A 236 4.65 -7.06 -21.53
C GLY A 236 4.25 -6.06 -22.61
N ILE A 237 4.54 -4.78 -22.40
CA ILE A 237 4.26 -3.68 -23.33
C ILE A 237 5.14 -3.82 -24.57
N GLU A 238 4.55 -3.74 -25.76
CA GLU A 238 5.32 -3.71 -27.02
C GLU A 238 6.11 -2.39 -27.09
N MET A 239 7.41 -2.45 -27.39
CA MET A 239 8.32 -1.29 -27.42
C MET A 239 8.79 -1.00 -28.85
N ASP A 240 7.85 -0.79 -29.76
CA ASP A 240 8.10 -0.53 -31.18
C ASP A 240 8.12 0.97 -31.56
N GLU A 241 7.62 1.84 -30.68
CA GLU A 241 7.65 3.29 -30.83
C GLU A 241 8.69 3.97 -29.91
N LYS A 242 9.12 5.17 -30.34
CA LYS A 242 10.06 5.99 -29.58
C LYS A 242 9.41 6.50 -28.30
N GLY A 243 10.14 6.45 -27.19
CA GLY A 243 9.69 6.88 -25.86
C GLY A 243 9.06 5.75 -25.05
N LEU A 244 8.76 4.59 -25.68
CA LEU A 244 8.14 3.47 -24.98
C LEU A 244 9.10 2.81 -23.99
N LYS A 245 10.41 2.80 -24.23
CA LYS A 245 11.36 2.29 -23.23
C LYS A 245 11.36 3.18 -21.98
N TYR A 246 11.27 4.50 -22.16
CA TYR A 246 11.12 5.44 -21.04
C TYR A 246 9.83 5.19 -20.26
N TYR A 247 8.71 5.05 -20.96
CA TYR A 247 7.41 4.75 -20.35
C TYR A 247 7.39 3.40 -19.62
N VAL A 248 7.98 2.35 -20.21
CA VAL A 248 8.10 1.03 -19.58
C VAL A 248 8.98 1.10 -18.34
N ALA A 249 10.09 1.84 -18.36
CA ALA A 249 10.92 2.04 -17.18
C ALA A 249 10.16 2.73 -16.03
N CYS A 250 9.31 3.72 -16.35
CA CYS A 250 8.40 4.32 -15.38
C CYS A 250 7.43 3.27 -14.79
N SER A 251 6.80 2.49 -15.67
CA SER A 251 5.81 1.47 -15.32
C SER A 251 6.40 0.35 -14.44
N ASP A 252 7.60 -0.12 -14.78
CA ASP A 252 8.33 -1.12 -13.98
C ASP A 252 8.68 -0.56 -12.59
N THR A 253 9.06 0.73 -12.51
CA THR A 253 9.42 1.39 -11.24
C THR A 253 8.25 1.41 -10.25
N VAL A 254 7.03 1.65 -10.76
CA VAL A 254 5.82 1.71 -9.94
C VAL A 254 5.13 0.36 -9.72
N ALA A 255 5.59 -0.71 -10.39
CA ALA A 255 5.00 -2.05 -10.30
C ALA A 255 5.29 -2.78 -8.97
N SER A 256 6.23 -2.27 -8.17
CA SER A 256 6.58 -2.84 -6.87
C SER A 256 5.54 -2.51 -5.79
N ASP A 257 5.59 -3.24 -4.67
CA ASP A 257 4.78 -2.95 -3.48
C ASP A 257 5.07 -1.56 -2.87
N ASP A 258 6.19 -0.92 -3.23
CA ASP A 258 6.53 0.45 -2.80
C ASP A 258 5.80 1.52 -3.64
N GLN A 259 5.12 1.15 -4.74
CA GLN A 259 4.26 2.00 -5.56
C GLN A 259 4.91 3.29 -6.12
N GLY A 260 6.23 3.40 -6.05
CA GLY A 260 6.98 4.57 -6.50
C GLY A 260 8.48 4.37 -6.40
N GLY A 261 9.22 5.22 -7.11
CA GLY A 261 10.67 5.13 -7.19
C GLY A 261 11.28 6.26 -8.02
N THR A 262 12.58 6.15 -8.26
CA THR A 262 13.31 7.10 -9.09
C THR A 262 13.88 6.45 -10.34
N ILE A 263 13.84 7.19 -11.43
CA ILE A 263 14.52 6.88 -12.68
C ILE A 263 15.57 7.96 -12.97
N PRO A 264 16.48 7.77 -13.95
CA PRO A 264 17.40 8.82 -14.34
C PRO A 264 16.68 10.14 -14.66
N GLY A 265 16.98 11.16 -13.85
CA GLY A 265 16.40 12.49 -13.95
C GLY A 265 14.91 12.60 -13.59
N GLY A 266 14.34 11.67 -12.81
CA GLY A 266 13.00 11.87 -12.30
C GLY A 266 12.58 10.95 -11.17
N ALA A 267 11.42 11.25 -10.61
CA ALA A 267 10.72 10.41 -9.65
C ALA A 267 9.28 10.18 -10.12
N ILE A 268 8.75 8.99 -9.85
CA ILE A 268 7.42 8.58 -10.29
C ILE A 268 6.74 7.75 -9.20
N ALA A 269 5.42 7.85 -9.11
CA ALA A 269 4.58 7.03 -8.26
C ALA A 269 3.26 6.68 -8.94
N MET A 270 2.63 5.59 -8.49
CA MET A 270 1.22 5.32 -8.79
C MET A 270 0.36 6.46 -8.24
N SER A 271 -0.62 6.92 -9.01
CA SER A 271 -1.75 7.64 -8.46
C SER A 271 -2.61 6.62 -7.74
N GLY A 272 -2.65 6.68 -6.41
CA GLY A 272 -3.40 5.75 -5.59
C GLY A 272 -4.92 5.70 -5.86
N TYR A 273 -5.43 6.67 -6.62
CA TYR A 273 -6.83 6.86 -6.96
C TYR A 273 -7.15 6.57 -8.44
N GLY A 274 -6.11 6.27 -9.26
CA GLY A 274 -6.25 5.99 -10.69
C GLY A 274 -6.18 7.25 -11.58
N ASP A 275 -6.79 7.17 -12.75
CA ASP A 275 -6.78 8.26 -13.74
C ASP A 275 -7.59 9.47 -13.26
N GLY A 276 -7.14 10.68 -13.59
CA GLY A 276 -7.76 11.91 -13.10
C GLY A 276 -6.93 13.18 -13.27
N MET A 277 -7.40 14.26 -12.63
CA MET A 277 -6.71 15.55 -12.63
C MET A 277 -6.17 15.85 -11.22
N TYR A 278 -4.87 16.10 -11.10
CA TYR A 278 -4.21 16.21 -9.80
C TYR A 278 -3.54 17.55 -9.56
N GLU A 279 -3.56 18.01 -8.31
CA GLU A 279 -2.94 19.27 -7.90
C GLU A 279 -1.42 19.16 -7.82
N VAL A 280 -0.73 20.17 -8.34
CA VAL A 280 0.71 20.34 -8.14
C VAL A 280 0.97 21.52 -7.21
N SER A 281 1.78 21.29 -6.18
CA SER A 281 2.27 22.29 -5.24
C SER A 281 3.78 22.49 -5.44
N ILE A 282 4.25 23.73 -5.42
CA ILE A 282 5.67 24.10 -5.54
C ILE A 282 6.18 24.88 -4.33
N LYS A 283 7.50 24.85 -4.15
CA LYS A 283 8.19 25.51 -3.05
C LYS A 283 9.41 26.27 -3.54
N TYR A 284 9.52 27.50 -3.07
CA TYR A 284 10.61 28.41 -3.42
C TYR A 284 11.62 28.58 -2.29
N ASN A 285 12.87 28.81 -2.65
CA ASN A 285 13.88 29.32 -1.72
C ASN A 285 13.89 30.86 -1.68
N ILE A 286 14.78 31.44 -0.88
CA ILE A 286 14.93 32.90 -0.74
C ILE A 286 15.36 33.61 -2.03
N PHE A 287 15.94 32.88 -3.00
CA PHE A 287 16.34 33.37 -4.32
C PHE A 287 15.25 33.18 -5.38
N LYS A 288 14.05 32.73 -4.98
CA LYS A 288 12.91 32.40 -5.85
C LYS A 288 13.18 31.25 -6.83
N GLU A 289 14.19 30.42 -6.58
CA GLU A 289 14.36 29.15 -7.30
C GLU A 289 13.37 28.13 -6.74
N ILE A 290 12.83 27.27 -7.61
CA ILE A 290 12.01 26.12 -7.19
C ILE A 290 12.95 25.08 -6.59
N VAL A 291 12.66 24.68 -5.35
CA VAL A 291 13.42 23.71 -4.54
C VAL A 291 12.55 22.58 -4.00
N GLY A 292 11.26 22.57 -4.33
CA GLY A 292 10.34 21.50 -3.98
C GLY A 292 9.16 21.48 -4.93
N VAL A 293 8.72 20.28 -5.29
CA VAL A 293 7.55 19.99 -6.12
C VAL A 293 6.80 18.84 -5.45
N ARG A 294 5.47 18.91 -5.44
CA ARG A 294 4.62 17.89 -4.86
C ARG A 294 3.38 17.69 -5.72
N ILE A 295 3.08 16.44 -6.05
CA ILE A 295 1.80 16.02 -6.61
C ILE A 295 0.93 15.56 -5.45
N ASN A 296 -0.31 16.05 -5.39
CA ASN A 296 -1.32 15.56 -4.46
C ASN A 296 -2.31 14.67 -5.21
N PHE A 297 -2.37 13.39 -4.84
CA PHE A 297 -3.29 12.43 -5.42
C PHE A 297 -4.60 12.30 -4.63
N SER A 298 -4.63 12.75 -3.38
CA SER A 298 -5.88 12.77 -2.64
C SER A 298 -6.76 13.94 -3.11
N ASP A 299 -7.97 13.60 -3.53
CA ASP A 299 -9.04 14.59 -3.67
C ASP A 299 -9.42 15.06 -2.25
N GLU A 300 -9.35 16.36 -2.00
CA GLU A 300 -10.08 16.96 -0.88
C GLU A 300 -11.58 16.92 -1.22
N GLU A 301 -12.25 15.79 -0.94
CA GLU A 301 -13.71 15.77 -0.77
C GLU A 301 -14.12 16.27 0.62
#